data_AF-A0A5N6M6N5-F1
#
_entry.id   AF-A0A5N6M6N5-F1
#
_cell.length_a   1.000
_cell.length_b   1.000
_cell.length_c   1.000
_cell.angle_alpha   90.00
_cell.angle_beta   90.00
_cell.angle_gamma   90.00
#
_symmetry.space_group_name_H-M   'P 1'
#
loop_
_entity.id
_entity.type
_entity.pdbx_description
1 polymer ?
#
loop_
_entity_poly.entity_id
_entity_poly.type
_entity_poly.pdbx_seq_one_letter_code
_entity_poly.pdbx_strand_id
1 'polypeptide(L)'
;MMMISVNYDAAIPIKKADVLIKHACRGGDFKKNSIIEKNRASAFDQILKTGNNANNNGFYHTQVGDKPEDQVSAVLFCPPNIPGEICKCCFRNLVPALLSNCSTQKEGVVWHTYFYYDCMARYSVGRKIVSVLDDWAWYRNPDSNNVKAVGLQKTIDSLLSRLTEEAAGGGAVKKFATGSAKYDGEEHVLYVVTMCSPDLSKPDCLKCLSKATTETPITNGVVYYLVDVISAELPLPPIIERHQCRGGDFESDVILKNRDSAIKNIKESFKNSSSYTGFYHSQVGEKPEEQVSAIMLCPPNVDVGLCKCCIQNVEAYLLKKCPTQREGIGWDEYPYLVCMLRFATGRNILSALDDWAWYYTADRDYVKAVALEETMDGLTSTLKERAAGGDTLRKHAFGSLTYDGIENELFVSLQCSPDISKDDCLKCLSKSRIEMRNCCSSKPLFSGRVMSTNCFFMYSHTSFFEPPTEFDTKATGAPDDVQQGPARAKLGSLMPSTWATLQAACANSQTSSSHAAQATQATDRATYLQLYKLKTMIKNIPAAK
;
A
#
# COMPACT_ATOMS: atom_id res chain seq x y z
N MET A 1 -9.31 12.96 13.25
CA MET A 1 -8.24 11.97 13.40
C MET A 1 -7.63 12.15 14.77
N MET A 2 -7.27 11.06 15.43
CA MET A 2 -6.49 11.08 16.63
C MET A 2 -5.23 10.25 16.40
N MET A 3 -4.09 10.73 16.87
CA MET A 3 -2.86 9.96 16.83
C MET A 3 -2.00 10.25 18.06
N ILE A 4 -1.48 9.17 18.63
CA ILE A 4 -0.38 9.19 19.59
C ILE A 4 0.69 8.25 19.03
N SER A 5 1.89 8.78 18.82
CA SER A 5 3.08 8.04 18.41
C SER A 5 4.14 8.13 19.50
N VAL A 6 4.83 7.02 19.78
CA VAL A 6 5.87 6.91 20.82
C VAL A 6 7.05 6.11 20.25
N ASN A 7 8.27 6.64 20.34
CA ASN A 7 9.48 6.07 19.74
C ASN A 7 10.70 6.17 20.70
N TYR A 8 11.68 5.27 20.55
CA TYR A 8 12.87 5.10 21.41
C TYR A 8 14.17 5.24 20.58
N ASP A 9 15.30 5.56 21.21
CA ASP A 9 16.60 5.63 20.51
C ASP A 9 16.92 4.33 19.75
N ALA A 10 17.14 4.49 18.44
CA ALA A 10 17.29 3.40 17.49
C ALA A 10 18.71 2.80 17.53
N ALA A 11 18.89 1.69 18.24
CA ALA A 11 19.95 0.72 18.00
C ALA A 11 19.42 -0.66 17.57
N ILE A 12 18.09 -0.81 17.44
CA ILE A 12 17.44 -2.06 17.08
C ILE A 12 16.80 -1.88 15.69
N PRO A 13 17.06 -2.78 14.72
CA PRO A 13 16.40 -2.73 13.42
C PRO A 13 14.89 -2.84 13.63
N ILE A 14 14.18 -1.74 13.40
CA ILE A 14 12.72 -1.73 13.40
C ILE A 14 12.29 -2.68 12.28
N LYS A 15 11.65 -3.80 12.64
CA LYS A 15 10.97 -4.64 11.65
C LYS A 15 9.87 -3.77 11.04
N LYS A 16 9.91 -3.64 9.72
CA LYS A 16 8.90 -3.02 8.87
C LYS A 16 7.51 -3.31 9.46
N ALA A 17 6.87 -2.31 10.04
CA ALA A 17 5.43 -2.38 10.26
C ALA A 17 4.83 -2.60 8.87
N ASP A 18 4.04 -3.65 8.72
CA ASP A 18 3.41 -3.95 7.45
C ASP A 18 2.68 -2.71 6.96
N VAL A 19 2.81 -2.42 5.66
CA VAL A 19 2.04 -1.41 4.97
C VAL A 19 0.59 -1.90 4.89
N LEU A 20 -0.08 -2.04 6.04
CA LEU A 20 -1.49 -2.39 6.10
C LEU A 20 -2.29 -1.11 6.05
N ILE A 21 -3.03 -0.95 4.98
CA ILE A 21 -4.19 -0.07 4.95
C ILE A 21 -5.18 -0.60 5.98
N LYS A 22 -5.48 0.19 7.01
CA LYS A 22 -6.40 -0.22 8.08
C LYS A 22 -7.71 0.50 7.90
N HIS A 23 -8.82 -0.21 7.97
CA HIS A 23 -10.13 0.38 7.74
C HIS A 23 -11.15 -0.14 8.73
N ALA A 24 -12.24 0.61 8.87
CA ALA A 24 -13.46 0.18 9.54
C ALA A 24 -14.66 0.73 8.78
N CYS A 25 -15.72 -0.07 8.68
CA CYS A 25 -16.96 0.30 8.00
C CYS A 25 -18.16 0.03 8.92
N ARG A 26 -19.19 0.89 8.87
CA ARG A 26 -20.45 0.70 9.63
C ARG A 26 -21.63 1.41 8.96
N GLY A 27 -22.79 1.40 9.63
CA GLY A 27 -23.94 2.22 9.26
C GLY A 27 -24.91 1.57 8.27
N GLY A 28 -24.79 0.26 8.04
CA GLY A 28 -25.54 -0.47 7.03
C GLY A 28 -25.12 -0.10 5.61
N ASP A 29 -25.79 -0.68 4.61
CA ASP A 29 -25.42 -0.52 3.21
C ASP A 29 -26.37 0.41 2.45
N PHE A 30 -25.82 1.22 1.55
CA PHE A 30 -26.58 1.88 0.49
C PHE A 30 -26.59 1.00 -0.78
N LYS A 31 -27.54 1.25 -1.68
CA LYS A 31 -27.64 0.51 -2.95
C LYS A 31 -26.50 0.90 -3.90
N LYS A 32 -25.84 -0.08 -4.53
CA LYS A 32 -24.88 0.18 -5.61
C LYS A 32 -25.53 0.99 -6.74
N ASN A 33 -24.75 1.84 -7.39
CA ASN A 33 -25.14 2.82 -8.40
C ASN A 33 -26.16 3.87 -7.93
N SER A 34 -26.33 4.04 -6.61
CA SER A 34 -27.21 5.06 -6.05
C SER A 34 -26.60 6.46 -6.13
N ILE A 35 -27.44 7.47 -5.88
CA ILE A 35 -26.99 8.85 -5.72
C ILE A 35 -26.01 9.01 -4.55
N ILE A 36 -26.15 8.22 -3.48
CA ILE A 36 -25.21 8.21 -2.34
C ILE A 36 -23.81 7.83 -2.79
N GLU A 37 -23.67 6.80 -3.64
CA GLU A 37 -22.38 6.37 -4.15
C GLU A 37 -21.70 7.47 -4.98
N LYS A 38 -22.48 8.13 -5.85
CA LYS A 38 -22.02 9.27 -6.66
C LYS A 38 -21.63 10.47 -5.79
N ASN A 39 -22.44 10.80 -4.79
CA ASN A 39 -22.17 11.89 -3.84
C ASN A 39 -20.90 11.61 -3.04
N ARG A 40 -20.68 10.35 -2.61
CA ARG A 40 -19.47 9.92 -1.91
C ARG A 40 -18.22 10.08 -2.77
N ALA A 41 -18.26 9.62 -4.03
CA ALA A 41 -17.14 9.78 -4.96
C ALA A 41 -16.87 11.28 -5.24
N SER A 42 -17.92 12.07 -5.48
CA SER A 42 -17.82 13.51 -5.72
C SER A 42 -17.23 14.26 -4.53
N ALA A 43 -17.59 13.88 -3.29
CA ALA A 43 -17.04 14.51 -2.09
C ALA A 43 -15.51 14.35 -2.01
N PHE A 44 -14.98 13.15 -2.24
CA PHE A 44 -13.52 12.97 -2.23
C PHE A 44 -12.83 13.64 -3.41
N ASP A 45 -13.42 13.59 -4.61
CA ASP A 45 -12.89 14.26 -5.81
C ASP A 45 -12.79 15.79 -5.61
N GLN A 46 -13.80 16.43 -5.02
CA GLN A 46 -13.77 17.85 -4.68
C GLN A 46 -12.62 18.20 -3.72
N ILE A 47 -12.39 17.38 -2.70
CA ILE A 47 -11.28 17.59 -1.76
C ILE A 47 -9.92 17.43 -2.47
N LEU A 48 -9.77 16.40 -3.30
CA LEU A 48 -8.53 16.14 -4.03
C LEU A 48 -8.20 17.25 -5.04
N LYS A 49 -9.24 17.88 -5.64
CA LYS A 49 -9.10 19.00 -6.59
C LYS A 49 -8.79 20.34 -5.94
N THR A 50 -9.34 20.62 -4.76
CA THR A 50 -9.18 21.92 -4.08
C THR A 50 -7.79 22.17 -3.49
N GLY A 51 -6.88 21.21 -3.58
CA GLY A 51 -5.62 21.31 -2.88
C GLY A 51 -4.73 22.43 -3.42
N ASN A 52 -4.57 23.50 -2.66
CA ASN A 52 -3.29 23.89 -2.04
C ASN A 52 -3.47 25.10 -1.09
N ASN A 53 -4.55 25.16 -0.31
CA ASN A 53 -4.70 26.28 0.61
C ASN A 53 -3.93 25.95 1.89
N ALA A 54 -2.84 26.70 2.12
CA ALA A 54 -2.07 26.69 3.37
C ALA A 54 -2.94 26.85 4.64
N ASN A 55 -4.19 27.30 4.46
CA ASN A 55 -5.16 27.54 5.52
C ASN A 55 -5.74 26.26 6.14
N ASN A 56 -5.64 25.10 5.48
CA ASN A 56 -6.33 23.88 5.93
C ASN A 56 -5.49 22.98 6.84
N ASN A 57 -4.17 23.23 6.97
CA ASN A 57 -3.26 22.51 7.88
C ASN A 57 -3.45 20.98 7.93
N GLY A 58 -3.66 20.37 6.76
CA GLY A 58 -3.83 18.93 6.62
C GLY A 58 -5.24 18.42 6.91
N PHE A 59 -6.20 19.24 7.33
CA PHE A 59 -7.61 18.88 7.52
C PHE A 59 -8.48 19.42 6.39
N TYR A 60 -9.12 18.53 5.64
CA TYR A 60 -9.98 18.86 4.51
C TYR A 60 -11.35 18.24 4.72
N HIS A 61 -12.39 19.01 4.47
CA HIS A 61 -13.76 18.55 4.57
C HIS A 61 -14.59 19.07 3.41
N THR A 62 -15.51 18.23 2.91
CA THR A 62 -16.61 18.68 2.07
C THR A 62 -17.89 17.93 2.41
N GLN A 63 -19.00 18.48 1.93
CA GLN A 63 -20.32 17.87 2.03
C GLN A 63 -21.01 17.93 0.67
N VAL A 64 -21.53 16.80 0.20
CA VAL A 64 -22.18 16.68 -1.11
C VAL A 64 -23.52 15.99 -0.98
N GLY A 65 -24.55 16.50 -1.65
CA GLY A 65 -25.91 15.95 -1.66
C GLY A 65 -26.94 16.91 -1.06
N ASP A 66 -28.07 17.07 -1.75
CA ASP A 66 -29.09 18.07 -1.44
C ASP A 66 -30.09 17.61 -0.37
N LYS A 67 -30.36 16.30 -0.33
CA LYS A 67 -31.30 15.71 0.63
C LYS A 67 -30.56 15.13 1.83
N PRO A 68 -31.08 15.26 3.05
CA PRO A 68 -30.44 14.72 4.26
C PRO A 68 -30.05 13.23 4.15
N GLU A 69 -30.90 12.41 3.53
CA GLU A 69 -30.66 10.97 3.37
C GLU A 69 -29.58 10.61 2.36
N ASP A 70 -29.28 11.50 1.41
CA ASP A 70 -28.31 11.32 0.34
C ASP A 70 -27.01 12.12 0.57
N GLN A 71 -26.98 12.93 1.63
CA GLN A 71 -25.89 13.83 1.93
C GLN A 71 -24.69 13.06 2.48
N VAL A 72 -23.51 13.30 1.91
CA VAL A 72 -22.26 12.68 2.33
C VAL A 72 -21.32 13.74 2.86
N SER A 73 -20.92 13.60 4.13
CA SER A 73 -19.83 14.39 4.72
C SER A 73 -18.54 13.58 4.63
N ALA A 74 -17.51 14.15 4.01
CA ALA A 74 -16.21 13.51 3.81
C ALA A 74 -15.09 14.34 4.42
N VAL A 75 -14.11 13.66 5.01
CA VAL A 75 -12.93 14.26 5.64
C VAL A 75 -11.66 13.55 5.14
N LEU A 76 -10.67 14.33 4.71
CA LEU A 76 -9.30 13.86 4.51
C LEU A 76 -8.40 14.57 5.52
N PHE A 77 -7.54 13.80 6.18
CA PHE A 77 -6.64 14.30 7.20
C PHE A 77 -5.21 13.82 6.98
N CYS A 78 -4.28 14.76 7.07
CA CYS A 78 -2.84 14.60 6.97
C CYS A 78 -2.20 15.40 8.12
N PRO A 79 -1.06 14.97 8.68
CA PRO A 79 -0.40 15.70 9.76
C PRO A 79 -0.06 17.15 9.37
N PRO A 80 -0.10 18.09 10.32
CA PRO A 80 0.25 19.49 10.04
C PRO A 80 1.74 19.64 9.72
N ASN A 81 2.09 20.70 9.00
CA ASN A 81 3.44 21.02 8.50
C ASN A 81 3.97 20.09 7.39
N ILE A 82 3.10 19.25 6.81
CA ILE A 82 3.42 18.51 5.59
C ILE A 82 3.04 19.35 4.37
N PRO A 83 3.92 19.49 3.36
CA PRO A 83 3.58 20.13 2.09
C PRO A 83 2.29 19.55 1.48
N GLY A 84 1.38 20.42 1.02
CA GLY A 84 0.07 20.01 0.50
C GLY A 84 0.15 18.96 -0.63
N GLU A 85 1.20 19.01 -1.46
CA GLU A 85 1.45 18.00 -2.49
C GLU A 85 1.73 16.61 -1.90
N ILE A 86 2.44 16.50 -0.77
CA ILE A 86 2.68 15.23 -0.08
C ILE A 86 1.38 14.70 0.56
N CYS A 87 0.57 15.58 1.15
CA CYS A 87 -0.75 15.17 1.65
C CYS A 87 -1.67 14.67 0.52
N LYS A 88 -1.64 15.31 -0.66
CA LYS A 88 -2.36 14.81 -1.84
C LYS A 88 -1.89 13.41 -2.24
N CYS A 89 -0.58 13.16 -2.19
CA CYS A 89 -0.03 11.83 -2.48
C CYS A 89 -0.59 10.77 -1.54
N CYS A 90 -0.67 11.12 -0.25
CA CYS A 90 -1.28 10.25 0.73
C CYS A 90 -2.76 9.97 0.43
N PHE A 91 -3.54 11.02 0.14
CA PHE A 91 -4.97 10.92 -0.13
C PHE A 91 -5.31 10.16 -1.42
N ARG A 92 -4.51 10.33 -2.48
CA ARG A 92 -4.71 9.60 -3.75
C ARG A 92 -4.57 8.10 -3.58
N ASN A 93 -3.74 7.64 -2.64
CA ASN A 93 -3.64 6.22 -2.29
C ASN A 93 -4.76 5.78 -1.34
N LEU A 94 -5.10 6.65 -0.39
CA LEU A 94 -5.98 6.34 0.72
C LEU A 94 -7.47 6.26 0.33
N VAL A 95 -7.93 7.17 -0.53
CA VAL A 95 -9.33 7.25 -0.95
C VAL A 95 -9.76 6.01 -1.73
N PRO A 96 -9.03 5.53 -2.77
CA PRO A 96 -9.43 4.31 -3.47
C PRO A 96 -9.48 3.09 -2.55
N ALA A 97 -8.56 3.01 -1.59
CA ALA A 97 -8.56 1.93 -0.62
C ALA A 97 -9.76 2.00 0.35
N LEU A 98 -10.19 3.20 0.75
CA LEU A 98 -11.43 3.39 1.51
C LEU A 98 -12.64 2.91 0.73
N LEU A 99 -12.73 3.31 -0.54
CA LEU A 99 -13.88 3.00 -1.39
C LEU A 99 -13.93 1.51 -1.76
N SER A 100 -12.78 0.86 -1.89
CA SER A 100 -12.70 -0.59 -2.11
C SER A 100 -13.11 -1.39 -0.87
N ASN A 101 -12.54 -1.05 0.30
CA ASN A 101 -12.79 -1.78 1.54
C ASN A 101 -14.18 -1.51 2.14
N CYS A 102 -14.68 -0.29 2.02
CA CYS A 102 -16.03 0.10 2.44
C CYS A 102 -16.90 0.37 1.19
N SER A 103 -17.14 -0.65 0.38
CA SER A 103 -17.75 -0.52 -0.95
C SER A 103 -19.17 0.03 -0.91
N THR A 104 -20.03 -0.47 -0.01
CA THR A 104 -21.44 -0.09 0.10
C THR A 104 -21.85 0.50 1.44
N GLN A 105 -20.95 0.52 2.43
CA GLN A 105 -21.31 0.94 3.79
C GLN A 105 -21.58 2.44 3.86
N LYS A 106 -22.51 2.87 4.71
CA LYS A 106 -22.86 4.29 4.89
C LYS A 106 -21.83 5.09 5.67
N GLU A 107 -20.94 4.43 6.41
CA GLU A 107 -19.80 5.08 7.05
C GLU A 107 -18.55 4.25 6.85
N GLY A 108 -17.44 4.92 6.55
CA GLY A 108 -16.14 4.29 6.40
C GLY A 108 -15.04 5.20 6.88
N VAL A 109 -14.02 4.61 7.48
CA VAL A 109 -12.76 5.27 7.82
C VAL A 109 -11.61 4.35 7.44
N VAL A 110 -10.53 4.95 6.95
CA VAL A 110 -9.28 4.27 6.64
C VAL A 110 -8.11 5.09 7.15
N TRP A 111 -7.06 4.40 7.58
CA TRP A 111 -5.77 4.95 7.97
C TRP A 111 -4.67 4.31 7.14
N HIS A 112 -3.67 5.11 6.79
CA HIS A 112 -2.50 4.63 6.09
C HIS A 112 -1.28 5.48 6.40
N THR A 113 -0.17 4.81 6.65
CA THR A 113 1.15 5.41 6.71
C THR A 113 1.73 5.57 5.31
N TYR A 114 2.02 6.80 4.93
CA TYR A 114 2.76 7.13 3.71
C TYR A 114 4.07 7.82 4.07
N PHE A 115 5.23 7.21 3.80
CA PHE A 115 6.55 7.80 4.06
C PHE A 115 6.68 8.38 5.48
N TYR A 116 6.26 7.61 6.50
CA TYR A 116 6.22 8.00 7.93
C TYR A 116 5.15 9.02 8.31
N TYR A 117 4.20 9.31 7.41
CA TYR A 117 3.08 10.20 7.68
C TYR A 117 1.76 9.42 7.73
N ASP A 118 1.12 9.42 8.90
CA ASP A 118 -0.20 8.81 9.06
C ASP A 118 -1.31 9.71 8.51
N CYS A 119 -2.01 9.22 7.50
CA CYS A 119 -3.18 9.89 6.94
C CYS A 119 -4.46 9.13 7.27
N MET A 120 -5.57 9.85 7.27
CA MET A 120 -6.90 9.30 7.46
C MET A 120 -7.86 9.84 6.40
N ALA A 121 -8.70 8.95 5.85
CA ALA A 121 -9.85 9.33 5.05
C ALA A 121 -11.11 8.77 5.71
N ARG A 122 -12.17 9.56 5.76
CA ARG A 122 -13.41 9.18 6.41
C ARG A 122 -14.62 9.78 5.71
N TYR A 123 -15.74 9.06 5.68
CA TYR A 123 -17.03 9.61 5.28
C TYR A 123 -18.18 9.10 6.16
N SER A 124 -19.30 9.82 6.13
CA SER A 124 -20.59 9.37 6.65
C SER A 124 -21.74 9.88 5.78
N VAL A 125 -22.73 9.03 5.56
CA VAL A 125 -23.98 9.34 4.86
C VAL A 125 -25.05 9.74 5.87
N GLY A 126 -25.65 10.92 5.67
CA GLY A 126 -26.76 11.46 6.46
C GLY A 126 -26.39 11.99 7.85
N ARG A 127 -25.09 12.01 8.19
CA ARG A 127 -24.62 12.52 9.47
C ARG A 127 -23.41 13.44 9.31
N LYS A 128 -23.41 14.51 10.10
CA LYS A 128 -22.28 15.43 10.21
C LYS A 128 -21.15 14.78 11.03
N ILE A 129 -19.92 14.85 10.50
CA ILE A 129 -18.72 14.29 11.16
C ILE A 129 -17.65 15.34 11.50
N VAL A 130 -17.91 16.61 11.21
CA VAL A 130 -17.01 17.74 11.53
C VAL A 130 -17.48 18.47 12.78
N SER A 131 -16.53 18.84 13.63
CA SER A 131 -16.74 19.42 14.97
C SER A 131 -17.57 18.51 15.87
N VAL A 132 -17.46 17.19 15.65
CA VAL A 132 -18.12 16.16 16.44
C VAL A 132 -17.05 15.18 16.90
N LEU A 133 -16.94 14.99 18.22
CA LEU A 133 -16.12 13.90 18.77
C LEU A 133 -16.83 12.57 18.47
N ASP A 134 -16.29 11.83 17.50
CA ASP A 134 -16.84 10.54 17.11
C ASP A 134 -15.75 9.48 17.02
N ASP A 135 -15.70 8.67 18.08
CA ASP A 135 -14.63 7.77 18.46
C ASP A 135 -15.03 6.30 18.32
N TRP A 136 -15.81 5.99 17.28
CA TRP A 136 -16.32 4.64 17.06
C TRP A 136 -15.33 3.65 16.48
N ALA A 137 -14.24 4.14 15.88
CA ALA A 137 -13.22 3.30 15.25
C ALA A 137 -11.83 3.79 15.62
N TRP A 138 -10.98 2.81 15.93
CA TRP A 138 -9.63 3.00 16.42
C TRP A 138 -8.72 2.00 15.74
N TYR A 139 -7.50 2.41 15.47
CA TYR A 139 -6.44 1.53 15.02
C TYR A 139 -5.23 1.66 15.95
N ARG A 140 -4.66 0.51 16.32
CA ARG A 140 -3.43 0.42 17.12
C ARG A 140 -2.41 -0.38 16.33
N ASN A 141 -1.21 0.17 16.19
CA ASN A 141 -0.08 -0.50 15.54
C ASN A 141 1.04 -0.79 16.54
N PRO A 142 0.90 -1.80 17.43
CA PRO A 142 1.94 -2.06 18.41
C PRO A 142 3.23 -2.55 17.74
N ASP A 143 4.38 -2.04 18.18
CA ASP A 143 5.64 -2.75 17.96
C ASP A 143 5.69 -3.96 18.90
N SER A 144 6.15 -5.09 18.38
CA SER A 144 6.34 -6.35 19.11
C SER A 144 7.55 -6.35 20.06
N ASN A 145 8.36 -5.29 20.03
CA ASN A 145 9.57 -5.20 20.82
C ASN A 145 9.27 -4.92 22.30
N ASN A 146 9.73 -5.83 23.16
CA ASN A 146 9.58 -5.71 24.61
C ASN A 146 10.71 -4.83 25.19
N VAL A 147 10.45 -3.53 25.35
CA VAL A 147 11.41 -2.60 25.96
C VAL A 147 11.20 -2.62 27.47
N LYS A 148 12.13 -3.27 28.19
CA LYS A 148 12.18 -3.26 29.65
C LYS A 148 13.21 -2.23 30.10
N ALA A 149 12.74 -1.09 30.59
CA ALA A 149 13.61 -0.02 31.10
C ALA A 149 13.04 0.61 32.37
N VAL A 150 13.92 1.07 33.26
CA VAL A 150 13.52 1.63 34.55
C VAL A 150 12.91 3.02 34.35
N GLY A 151 11.77 3.27 34.98
CA GLY A 151 11.11 4.57 34.92
C GLY A 151 10.49 4.94 33.57
N LEU A 152 10.50 4.03 32.59
CA LEU A 152 9.97 4.30 31.26
C LEU A 152 8.49 4.67 31.28
N GLN A 153 7.68 3.90 32.01
CA GLN A 153 6.24 4.15 32.12
C GLN A 153 5.92 5.56 32.62
N LYS A 154 6.57 5.95 33.72
CA LYS A 154 6.43 7.28 34.32
C LYS A 154 6.83 8.39 33.36
N THR A 155 7.87 8.14 32.55
CA THR A 155 8.34 9.08 31.53
C THR A 155 7.33 9.24 30.40
N ILE A 156 6.74 8.12 29.94
CA ILE A 156 5.66 8.12 28.94
C ILE A 156 4.45 8.91 29.46
N ASP A 157 3.97 8.59 30.67
CA ASP A 157 2.77 9.22 31.25
C ASP A 157 2.95 10.74 31.41
N SER A 158 4.10 11.16 31.93
CA SER A 158 4.46 12.57 32.10
C SER A 158 4.52 13.31 30.76
N LEU A 159 5.22 12.72 29.77
CA LEU A 159 5.38 13.33 28.46
C LEU A 159 4.04 13.41 27.70
N LEU A 160 3.22 12.35 27.74
CA LEU A 160 1.91 12.32 27.11
C LEU A 160 0.93 13.30 27.73
N SER A 161 0.92 13.41 29.07
CA SER A 161 0.05 14.37 29.77
C SER A 161 0.35 15.80 29.30
N ARG A 162 1.63 16.18 29.26
CA ARG A 162 2.04 17.50 28.79
C ARG A 162 1.70 17.74 27.32
N LEU A 163 2.07 16.81 26.43
CA LEU A 163 1.82 16.97 24.99
C LEU A 163 0.33 16.92 24.64
N THR A 164 -0.48 16.25 25.45
CA THR A 164 -1.95 16.23 25.28
C THR A 164 -2.54 17.61 25.52
N GLU A 165 -2.12 18.31 26.58
CA GLU A 165 -2.55 19.68 26.86
C GLU A 165 -2.06 20.67 25.80
N GLU A 166 -0.79 20.54 25.37
CA GLU A 166 -0.21 21.38 24.31
C GLU A 166 -0.97 21.22 22.99
N ALA A 167 -1.21 19.99 22.55
CA ALA A 167 -1.95 19.72 21.31
C ALA A 167 -3.39 20.23 21.38
N ALA A 168 -4.09 19.99 22.49
CA ALA A 168 -5.47 20.46 22.64
C ALA A 168 -5.59 21.99 22.70
N GLY A 169 -4.55 22.67 23.19
CA GLY A 169 -4.43 24.13 23.27
C GLY A 169 -4.13 24.85 21.97
N GLY A 170 -3.75 24.14 20.89
CA GLY A 170 -3.28 24.73 19.63
C GLY A 170 -4.33 25.40 18.72
N GLY A 171 -5.50 25.76 19.27
CA GLY A 171 -6.56 26.51 18.56
C GLY A 171 -7.18 25.77 17.38
N ALA A 172 -7.84 26.50 16.48
CA ALA A 172 -8.52 25.95 15.30
C ALA A 172 -7.56 25.56 14.15
N VAL A 173 -6.27 25.86 14.30
CA VAL A 173 -5.29 25.82 13.21
C VAL A 173 -4.30 24.68 13.39
N LYS A 174 -3.83 24.39 14.61
CA LYS A 174 -2.77 23.40 14.83
C LYS A 174 -2.95 22.64 16.13
N LYS A 175 -3.78 21.59 16.14
CA LYS A 175 -3.95 20.70 17.31
C LYS A 175 -2.96 19.55 17.33
N PHE A 176 -1.68 19.90 17.47
CA PHE A 176 -0.54 19.01 17.30
C PHE A 176 0.60 19.42 18.22
N ALA A 177 1.21 18.45 18.89
CA ALA A 177 2.40 18.64 19.71
C ALA A 177 3.39 17.49 19.53
N THR A 178 4.67 17.79 19.67
CA THR A 178 5.75 16.81 19.71
C THR A 178 6.68 17.12 20.87
N GLY A 179 7.35 16.11 21.39
CA GLY A 179 8.35 16.31 22.43
C GLY A 179 9.16 15.06 22.67
N SER A 180 10.23 15.22 23.44
CA SER A 180 11.06 14.12 23.89
C SER A 180 11.33 14.17 25.38
N ALA A 181 11.72 13.04 25.95
CA ALA A 181 12.15 12.92 27.34
C ALA A 181 13.18 11.80 27.47
N LYS A 182 14.20 12.00 28.30
CA LYS A 182 15.16 10.96 28.60
C LYS A 182 14.62 9.99 29.66
N TYR A 183 14.99 8.72 29.59
CA TYR A 183 14.68 7.69 30.58
C TYR A 183 15.90 6.80 30.85
N ASP A 184 15.78 5.87 31.81
CA ASP A 184 16.83 4.90 32.18
C ASP A 184 18.20 5.54 32.46
N GLY A 185 18.25 6.50 33.38
CA GLY A 185 19.51 7.16 33.73
C GLY A 185 20.08 8.09 32.65
N GLU A 186 19.22 8.56 31.73
CA GLU A 186 19.59 9.41 30.59
C GLU A 186 20.29 8.72 29.41
N GLU A 187 20.38 7.39 29.43
CA GLU A 187 20.99 6.59 28.36
C GLU A 187 20.10 6.50 27.10
N HIS A 188 18.79 6.76 27.25
CA HIS A 188 17.82 6.64 26.18
C HIS A 188 16.89 7.85 26.10
N VAL A 189 16.51 8.22 24.87
CA VAL A 189 15.53 9.26 24.57
C VAL A 189 14.24 8.63 24.05
N LEU A 190 13.13 9.07 24.63
CA LEU A 190 11.77 8.82 24.17
C LEU A 190 11.30 10.02 23.34
N TYR A 191 10.71 9.78 22.17
CA TYR A 191 10.04 10.78 21.33
C TYR A 191 8.55 10.49 21.25
N VAL A 192 7.73 11.53 21.34
CA VAL A 192 6.27 11.41 21.34
C VAL A 192 5.65 12.47 20.44
N VAL A 193 4.62 12.07 19.69
CA VAL A 193 3.76 12.97 18.91
C VAL A 193 2.31 12.75 19.34
N THR A 194 1.58 13.85 19.57
CA THR A 194 0.15 13.84 19.86
C THR A 194 -0.59 14.78 18.93
N MET A 195 -1.74 14.35 18.42
CA MET A 195 -2.62 15.24 17.65
C MET A 195 -4.08 14.80 17.68
N CYS A 196 -4.95 15.78 17.47
CA CYS A 196 -6.37 15.59 17.23
C CYS A 196 -6.80 16.48 16.05
N SER A 197 -8.00 16.26 15.48
CA SER A 197 -8.40 17.05 14.32
C SER A 197 -8.70 18.52 14.70
N PRO A 198 -8.24 19.49 13.90
CA PRO A 198 -8.36 20.93 14.21
C PRO A 198 -9.79 21.43 14.46
N ASP A 199 -10.79 20.72 13.92
CA ASP A 199 -12.21 21.03 14.01
C ASP A 199 -12.83 20.75 15.40
N LEU A 200 -12.14 20.02 16.27
CA LEU A 200 -12.62 19.69 17.62
C LEU A 200 -12.45 20.85 18.61
N SER A 201 -13.30 20.92 19.63
CA SER A 201 -13.08 21.85 20.75
C SER A 201 -11.86 21.44 21.58
N LYS A 202 -11.32 22.33 22.44
CA LYS A 202 -10.25 21.93 23.39
C LYS A 202 -10.72 20.78 24.31
N PRO A 203 -11.91 20.86 24.96
CA PRO A 203 -12.42 19.76 25.79
C PRO A 203 -12.59 18.44 25.03
N ASP A 204 -13.11 18.48 23.81
CA ASP A 204 -13.29 17.26 23.01
C ASP A 204 -11.95 16.64 22.60
N CYS A 205 -10.97 17.49 22.24
CA CYS A 205 -9.62 17.03 21.93
C CYS A 205 -8.96 16.38 23.16
N LEU A 206 -9.05 17.01 24.34
CA LEU A 206 -8.53 16.43 25.58
C LEU A 206 -9.19 15.09 25.88
N LYS A 207 -10.53 15.02 25.84
CA LYS A 207 -11.28 13.79 26.07
C LYS A 207 -10.85 12.69 25.10
N CYS A 208 -10.66 13.03 23.83
CA CYS A 208 -10.19 12.12 22.79
C CYS A 208 -8.78 11.61 23.12
N LEU A 209 -7.83 12.52 23.35
CA LEU A 209 -6.43 12.20 23.64
C LEU A 209 -6.28 11.36 24.92
N SER A 210 -6.95 11.76 26.00
CA SER A 210 -6.98 11.01 27.26
C SER A 210 -7.53 9.59 27.08
N LYS A 211 -8.59 9.42 26.27
CA LYS A 211 -9.17 8.10 26.02
C LYS A 211 -8.14 7.13 25.43
N ALA A 212 -7.35 7.54 24.42
CA ALA A 212 -6.33 6.59 23.94
C ALA A 212 -5.27 6.33 24.98
N THR A 213 -4.80 7.33 25.75
CA THR A 213 -3.82 7.07 26.81
C THR A 213 -4.31 6.03 27.84
N THR A 214 -5.61 6.02 28.14
CA THR A 214 -6.21 5.05 29.08
C THR A 214 -6.50 3.69 28.46
N GLU A 215 -6.89 3.64 27.18
CA GLU A 215 -7.21 2.40 26.45
C GLU A 215 -5.95 1.71 25.88
N THR A 216 -4.78 2.32 26.07
CA THR A 216 -3.45 1.73 25.86
C THR A 216 -2.74 1.52 27.20
N PRO A 217 -3.13 0.52 28.03
CA PRO A 217 -2.28 0.14 29.17
C PRO A 217 -0.94 -0.33 28.63
N ILE A 218 0.12 0.41 28.94
CA ILE A 218 1.50 0.01 28.67
C ILE A 218 1.85 -1.04 29.75
N THR A 219 1.28 -2.22 29.63
CA THR A 219 1.53 -3.33 30.55
C THR A 219 2.64 -4.21 30.01
N ASN A 220 3.68 -4.41 30.81
CA ASN A 220 4.79 -5.36 30.61
C ASN A 220 5.73 -5.09 29.42
N GLY A 221 6.11 -3.81 29.20
CA GLY A 221 7.11 -3.44 28.21
C GLY A 221 6.65 -3.56 26.76
N VAL A 222 5.34 -3.77 26.53
CA VAL A 222 4.70 -3.68 25.22
C VAL A 222 4.06 -2.31 25.09
N VAL A 223 4.48 -1.56 24.07
CA VAL A 223 4.11 -0.15 23.88
C VAL A 223 3.11 -0.09 22.73
N TYR A 224 1.86 0.22 23.06
CA TYR A 224 0.74 0.27 22.12
C TYR A 224 0.59 1.67 21.52
N TYR A 225 1.46 2.08 20.58
CA TYR A 225 1.27 3.35 19.86
C TYR A 225 1.59 3.20 18.38
N LEU A 226 0.97 4.04 17.54
CA LEU A 226 1.29 4.17 16.12
C LEU A 226 2.76 4.56 16.01
N VAL A 227 3.64 3.63 15.72
CA VAL A 227 5.05 3.94 15.44
C VAL A 227 5.11 4.48 14.02
N ASP A 228 5.21 5.80 13.90
CA ASP A 228 5.72 6.43 12.69
C ASP A 228 6.59 7.63 13.07
N VAL A 229 7.73 7.70 12.40
CA VAL A 229 8.82 8.61 12.71
C VAL A 229 8.40 10.03 12.32
N ILE A 230 7.94 10.81 13.29
CA ILE A 230 7.93 12.27 13.16
C ILE A 230 8.99 12.81 14.12
N SER A 231 10.22 12.91 13.64
CA SER A 231 11.24 13.77 14.23
C SER A 231 11.84 14.66 13.15
N ALA A 232 12.12 15.90 13.52
CA ALA A 232 12.61 16.94 12.64
C ALA A 232 14.02 16.65 12.08
N GLU A 233 14.82 15.78 12.68
CA GLU A 233 16.10 15.33 12.11
C GLU A 233 16.59 14.08 12.88
N LEU A 234 16.28 12.85 12.45
CA LEU A 234 16.99 11.62 12.86
C LEU A 234 17.03 10.60 11.71
N PRO A 235 17.99 9.64 11.71
CA PRO A 235 18.36 8.85 10.55
C PRO A 235 17.23 7.93 10.11
N LEU A 236 17.05 7.83 8.80
CA LEU A 236 16.13 6.93 8.12
C LEU A 236 16.25 5.49 8.70
N PRO A 237 15.14 4.76 8.89
CA PRO A 237 15.17 3.35 9.33
C PRO A 237 16.06 2.49 8.41
N PRO A 238 16.47 1.27 8.84
CA PRO A 238 17.46 0.44 8.15
C PRO A 238 17.24 0.48 6.65
N ILE A 239 18.26 0.98 5.95
CA ILE A 239 18.18 1.43 4.58
C ILE A 239 17.78 0.23 3.71
N ILE A 240 16.50 0.18 3.33
CA ILE A 240 16.14 -0.48 2.09
C ILE A 240 16.78 0.39 1.00
N GLU A 241 17.90 -0.04 0.45
CA GLU A 241 18.60 0.68 -0.62
C GLU A 241 17.75 0.62 -1.90
N ARG A 242 16.71 1.45 -1.97
CA ARG A 242 15.90 1.67 -3.18
C ARG A 242 16.62 2.52 -4.22
N HIS A 243 17.95 2.52 -4.20
CA HIS A 243 18.78 3.30 -5.11
C HIS A 243 20.12 2.63 -5.31
N GLN A 244 20.78 2.94 -6.41
CA GLN A 244 22.17 2.59 -6.66
C GLN A 244 22.85 3.74 -7.41
N CYS A 245 24.10 4.00 -7.08
CA CYS A 245 24.93 5.01 -7.74
C CYS A 245 26.16 4.35 -8.36
N ARG A 246 26.62 4.83 -9.51
CA ARG A 246 27.89 4.37 -10.10
C ARG A 246 28.53 5.44 -10.99
N GLY A 247 29.69 5.11 -11.55
CA GLY A 247 30.40 5.95 -12.51
C GLY A 247 31.32 7.00 -11.88
N GLY A 248 31.53 6.93 -10.55
CA GLY A 248 32.34 7.90 -9.81
C GLY A 248 31.66 9.26 -9.67
N ASP A 249 32.30 10.15 -8.92
CA ASP A 249 31.80 11.50 -8.66
C ASP A 249 32.27 12.49 -9.73
N PHE A 250 31.41 13.46 -10.06
CA PHE A 250 31.77 14.62 -10.85
C PHE A 250 31.98 15.85 -9.96
N GLU A 251 32.95 16.69 -10.32
CA GLU A 251 33.23 17.98 -9.65
C GLU A 251 32.63 19.19 -10.42
N SER A 252 31.85 18.93 -11.48
CA SER A 252 31.34 19.97 -12.38
C SER A 252 29.94 20.43 -12.00
N ASP A 253 29.82 21.71 -11.62
CA ASP A 253 28.53 22.40 -11.45
C ASP A 253 27.66 22.37 -12.71
N VAL A 254 28.27 22.25 -13.89
CA VAL A 254 27.55 22.15 -15.17
C VAL A 254 26.81 20.82 -15.26
N ILE A 255 27.47 19.71 -14.91
CA ILE A 255 26.84 18.37 -14.90
C ILE A 255 25.70 18.33 -13.87
N LEU A 256 25.90 18.93 -12.70
CA LEU A 256 24.86 19.03 -11.67
C LEU A 256 23.62 19.77 -12.20
N LYS A 257 23.81 20.94 -12.82
CA LYS A 257 22.73 21.73 -13.44
C LYS A 257 22.05 20.98 -14.58
N ASN A 258 22.80 20.27 -15.41
CA ASN A 258 22.26 19.48 -16.51
C ASN A 258 21.41 18.31 -16.00
N ARG A 259 21.84 17.61 -14.95
CA ARG A 259 21.06 16.56 -14.29
C ARG A 259 19.74 17.10 -13.75
N ASP A 260 19.81 18.16 -12.96
CA ASP A 260 18.61 18.74 -12.32
C ASP A 260 17.65 19.28 -13.39
N SER A 261 18.17 19.84 -14.48
CA SER A 261 17.39 20.29 -15.63
C SER A 261 16.75 19.12 -16.40
N ALA A 262 17.46 18.02 -16.62
CA ALA A 262 16.91 16.84 -17.29
C ALA A 262 15.76 16.22 -16.48
N ILE A 263 15.91 16.10 -15.16
CA ILE A 263 14.84 15.62 -14.27
C ILE A 263 13.66 16.61 -14.27
N LYS A 264 13.94 17.92 -14.24
CA LYS A 264 12.90 18.96 -14.32
C LYS A 264 12.11 18.88 -15.63
N ASN A 265 12.77 18.73 -16.77
CA ASN A 265 12.13 18.62 -18.09
C ASN A 265 11.20 17.42 -18.16
N ILE A 266 11.60 16.26 -17.61
CA ILE A 266 10.72 15.09 -17.47
C ILE A 266 9.46 15.46 -16.69
N LYS A 267 9.62 16.16 -15.57
CA LYS A 267 8.49 16.56 -14.71
C LYS A 267 7.53 17.53 -15.39
N GLU A 268 8.02 18.36 -16.29
CA GLU A 268 7.20 19.30 -17.06
C GLU A 268 6.48 18.61 -18.21
N SER A 269 7.16 17.68 -18.89
CA SER A 269 6.59 16.89 -19.98
C SER A 269 5.34 16.11 -19.56
N PHE A 270 5.37 15.44 -18.40
CA PHE A 270 4.18 14.68 -17.96
C PHE A 270 3.04 15.57 -17.44
N LYS A 271 3.31 16.81 -16.98
CA LYS A 271 2.26 17.76 -16.57
C LYS A 271 1.45 18.27 -17.77
N ASN A 272 2.13 18.43 -18.91
CA ASN A 272 1.57 19.02 -20.12
C ASN A 272 1.08 17.97 -21.13
N SER A 273 1.26 16.68 -20.84
CA SER A 273 0.85 15.62 -21.73
C SER A 273 -0.68 15.47 -21.73
N SER A 274 -1.28 15.42 -22.93
CA SER A 274 -2.69 15.08 -23.12
C SER A 274 -2.99 13.59 -22.90
N SER A 275 -1.95 12.75 -22.85
CA SER A 275 -2.07 11.30 -22.64
C SER A 275 -0.93 10.78 -21.75
N TYR A 276 -1.27 10.10 -20.67
CA TYR A 276 -0.30 9.50 -19.77
C TYR A 276 0.23 8.17 -20.35
N THR A 277 1.55 8.10 -20.55
CA THR A 277 2.24 6.90 -21.07
C THR A 277 3.00 6.13 -19.99
N GLY A 278 3.32 6.79 -18.87
CA GLY A 278 4.16 6.24 -17.80
C GLY A 278 5.66 6.25 -18.09
N PHE A 279 6.11 6.56 -19.32
CA PHE A 279 7.53 6.64 -19.66
C PHE A 279 7.88 7.99 -20.26
N TYR A 280 8.89 8.64 -19.69
CA TYR A 280 9.37 9.95 -20.12
C TYR A 280 10.88 10.02 -20.00
N HIS A 281 11.49 10.74 -20.93
CA HIS A 281 12.93 10.94 -20.95
C HIS A 281 13.26 12.40 -21.25
N SER A 282 14.47 12.80 -20.88
CA SER A 282 15.04 14.09 -21.25
C SER A 282 16.55 13.95 -21.37
N GLN A 283 17.14 14.78 -22.23
CA GLN A 283 18.57 14.91 -22.36
C GLN A 283 18.94 16.40 -22.33
N VAL A 284 19.97 16.75 -21.55
CA VAL A 284 20.42 18.13 -21.37
C VAL A 284 21.95 18.18 -21.39
N GLY A 285 22.51 19.20 -22.04
CA GLY A 285 23.96 19.44 -22.14
C GLY A 285 24.45 19.41 -23.59
N GLU A 286 25.28 20.39 -23.95
CA GLU A 286 25.78 20.58 -25.33
C GLU A 286 26.98 19.68 -25.64
N LYS A 287 27.94 19.60 -24.72
CA LYS A 287 29.12 18.77 -24.89
C LYS A 287 28.83 17.32 -24.49
N PRO A 288 29.34 16.33 -25.23
CA PRO A 288 29.11 14.92 -24.93
C PRO A 288 29.41 14.52 -23.48
N GLU A 289 30.50 15.01 -22.91
CA GLU A 289 30.95 14.69 -21.54
C GLU A 289 30.13 15.38 -20.43
N GLU A 290 29.40 16.44 -20.77
CA GLU A 290 28.52 17.19 -19.87
C GLU A 290 27.04 16.78 -20.04
N GLN A 291 26.74 15.99 -21.07
CA GLN A 291 25.39 15.58 -21.42
C GLN A 291 24.83 14.61 -20.38
N VAL A 292 23.65 14.92 -19.85
CA VAL A 292 22.93 14.08 -18.90
C VAL A 292 21.63 13.59 -19.54
N SER A 293 21.47 12.28 -19.61
CA SER A 293 20.23 11.61 -19.99
C SER A 293 19.51 11.15 -18.74
N ALA A 294 18.21 11.45 -18.63
CA ALA A 294 17.34 11.01 -17.55
C ALA A 294 16.13 10.27 -18.12
N ILE A 295 15.65 9.28 -17.38
CA ILE A 295 14.47 8.47 -17.69
C ILE A 295 13.64 8.30 -16.42
N MET A 296 12.32 8.43 -16.54
CA MET A 296 11.39 7.93 -15.53
C MET A 296 10.46 6.88 -16.11
N LEU A 297 10.04 5.95 -15.27
CA LEU A 297 9.11 4.89 -15.62
C LEU A 297 8.10 4.67 -14.47
N CYS A 298 6.83 4.59 -14.85
CA CYS A 298 5.68 4.19 -14.04
C CYS A 298 4.80 3.24 -14.88
N PRO A 299 3.93 2.43 -14.28
CA PRO A 299 2.94 1.65 -15.01
C PRO A 299 2.05 2.58 -15.84
N PRO A 300 1.65 2.19 -17.05
CA PRO A 300 0.85 3.05 -17.93
C PRO A 300 -0.62 3.20 -17.50
N ASN A 301 -1.12 2.32 -16.63
CA ASN A 301 -2.52 2.24 -16.20
C ASN A 301 -2.77 2.83 -14.79
N VAL A 302 -1.89 3.70 -14.29
CA VAL A 302 -2.08 4.37 -12.99
C VAL A 302 -2.47 5.83 -13.18
N ASP A 303 -3.17 6.39 -12.18
CA ASP A 303 -3.43 7.82 -12.13
C ASP A 303 -2.11 8.61 -12.24
N VAL A 304 -2.08 9.60 -13.14
CA VAL A 304 -0.90 10.44 -13.37
C VAL A 304 -0.46 11.16 -12.09
N GLY A 305 -1.42 11.48 -11.22
CA GLY A 305 -1.17 12.08 -9.92
C GLY A 305 -0.47 11.13 -8.94
N LEU A 306 -0.71 9.83 -9.02
CA LEU A 306 0.00 8.80 -8.25
C LEU A 306 1.42 8.57 -8.76
N CYS A 307 1.61 8.49 -10.07
CA CYS A 307 2.96 8.41 -10.65
C CYS A 307 3.79 9.65 -10.28
N LYS A 308 3.19 10.86 -10.37
CA LYS A 308 3.83 12.11 -9.93
C LYS A 308 4.36 12.01 -8.50
N CYS A 309 3.53 11.53 -7.59
CA CYS A 309 3.89 11.35 -6.19
C CYS A 309 5.06 10.39 -6.00
N CYS A 310 4.99 9.25 -6.68
CA CYS A 310 6.05 8.25 -6.65
C CYS A 310 7.38 8.84 -7.17
N ILE A 311 7.37 9.52 -8.32
CA ILE A 311 8.58 10.12 -8.91
C ILE A 311 9.15 11.25 -8.06
N GLN A 312 8.31 12.08 -7.43
CA GLN A 312 8.77 13.12 -6.50
C GLN A 312 9.54 12.54 -5.32
N ASN A 313 9.09 11.40 -4.78
CA ASN A 313 9.80 10.72 -3.71
C ASN A 313 11.11 10.11 -4.17
N VAL A 314 11.09 9.42 -5.33
CA VAL A 314 12.30 8.84 -5.90
C VAL A 314 13.33 9.93 -6.18
N GLU A 315 12.95 11.05 -6.76
CA GLU A 315 13.84 12.18 -7.02
C GLU A 315 14.50 12.69 -5.74
N ALA A 316 13.70 13.02 -4.73
CA ALA A 316 14.22 13.56 -3.47
C ALA A 316 15.19 12.59 -2.79
N TYR A 317 14.85 11.30 -2.78
CA TYR A 317 15.69 10.26 -2.20
C TYR A 317 16.96 10.02 -3.02
N LEU A 318 16.83 9.90 -4.34
CA LEU A 318 17.92 9.61 -5.26
C LEU A 318 18.96 10.74 -5.26
N LEU A 319 18.53 12.01 -5.29
CA LEU A 319 19.46 13.15 -5.27
C LEU A 319 20.16 13.31 -3.93
N LYS A 320 19.52 12.89 -2.82
CA LYS A 320 20.16 12.85 -1.50
C LYS A 320 21.23 11.77 -1.41
N LYS A 321 21.01 10.63 -2.06
CA LYS A 321 21.88 9.45 -1.95
C LYS A 321 22.93 9.35 -3.05
N CYS A 322 22.63 9.88 -4.23
CA CYS A 322 23.55 10.01 -5.35
C CYS A 322 23.82 11.51 -5.67
N PRO A 323 24.39 12.30 -4.74
CA PRO A 323 24.50 13.75 -4.90
C PRO A 323 25.42 14.19 -6.04
N THR A 324 26.48 13.42 -6.33
CA THR A 324 27.56 13.79 -7.26
C THR A 324 27.93 12.67 -8.22
N GLN A 325 27.27 11.51 -8.15
CA GLN A 325 27.62 10.37 -8.97
C GLN A 325 27.17 10.57 -10.41
N ARG A 326 27.98 10.10 -11.37
CA ARG A 326 27.68 10.24 -12.80
C ARG A 326 26.44 9.47 -13.25
N GLU A 327 26.11 8.38 -12.57
CA GLU A 327 24.88 7.62 -12.79
C GLU A 327 24.20 7.33 -11.46
N GLY A 328 22.88 7.46 -11.47
CA GLY A 328 22.02 7.11 -10.33
C GLY A 328 20.72 6.52 -10.82
N ILE A 329 20.22 5.52 -10.10
CA ILE A 329 18.88 4.97 -10.27
C ILE A 329 18.22 4.84 -8.91
N GLY A 330 16.94 5.17 -8.84
CA GLY A 330 16.11 4.99 -7.66
C GLY A 330 14.75 4.40 -8.01
N TRP A 331 14.15 3.73 -7.04
CA TRP A 331 12.81 3.16 -7.12
C TRP A 331 11.96 3.56 -5.93
N ASP A 332 10.65 3.62 -6.12
CA ASP A 332 9.70 3.66 -5.01
C ASP A 332 8.56 2.69 -5.30
N GLU A 333 8.02 2.10 -4.25
CA GLU A 333 7.07 0.99 -4.32
C GLU A 333 5.83 1.27 -3.46
N TYR A 334 4.67 0.99 -4.03
CA TYR A 334 3.35 0.99 -3.43
C TYR A 334 2.67 -0.34 -3.76
N PRO A 335 1.55 -0.70 -3.11
CA PRO A 335 0.87 -1.98 -3.35
C PRO A 335 0.64 -2.30 -4.84
N TYR A 336 0.25 -1.31 -5.64
CA TYR A 336 -0.09 -1.43 -7.06
C TYR A 336 0.75 -0.56 -8.01
N LEU A 337 1.78 0.11 -7.51
CA LEU A 337 2.60 1.04 -8.30
C LEU A 337 4.07 0.86 -7.93
N VAL A 338 4.92 0.66 -8.92
CA VAL A 338 6.38 0.79 -8.78
C VAL A 338 6.83 1.85 -9.78
N CYS A 339 7.56 2.85 -9.32
CA CYS A 339 8.17 3.83 -10.22
C CYS A 339 9.69 3.82 -10.13
N MET A 340 10.32 4.36 -11.15
CA MET A 340 11.76 4.51 -11.26
C MET A 340 12.13 5.86 -11.84
N LEU A 341 13.23 6.41 -11.34
CA LEU A 341 13.95 7.53 -11.93
C LEU A 341 15.42 7.12 -12.05
N ARG A 342 16.01 7.35 -13.22
CA ARG A 342 17.43 7.12 -13.46
C ARG A 342 18.04 8.23 -14.29
N PHE A 343 19.32 8.49 -14.07
CA PHE A 343 20.10 9.41 -14.88
C PHE A 343 21.49 8.85 -15.15
N ALA A 344 22.10 9.29 -16.25
CA ALA A 344 23.48 9.00 -16.60
C ALA A 344 24.14 10.18 -17.31
N THR A 345 25.40 10.43 -16.98
CA THR A 345 26.22 11.49 -17.57
C THR A 345 27.18 10.91 -18.60
N GLY A 346 27.35 11.57 -19.74
CA GLY A 346 28.35 11.21 -20.74
C GLY A 346 27.98 10.04 -21.64
N ARG A 347 26.78 9.46 -21.49
CA ARG A 347 26.29 8.40 -22.37
C ARG A 347 24.77 8.43 -22.53
N ASN A 348 24.30 7.92 -23.67
CA ASN A 348 22.89 7.70 -23.91
C ASN A 348 22.41 6.42 -23.19
N ILE A 349 21.23 6.49 -22.58
CA ILE A 349 20.57 5.39 -21.88
C ILE A 349 19.22 5.01 -22.51
N LEU A 350 18.85 5.63 -23.63
CA LEU A 350 17.68 5.28 -24.43
C LEU A 350 18.01 4.14 -25.40
N SER A 351 17.03 3.26 -25.60
CA SER A 351 17.14 2.10 -26.50
C SER A 351 18.34 1.21 -26.18
N ALA A 352 18.76 1.22 -24.92
CA ALA A 352 19.87 0.44 -24.40
C ALA A 352 19.38 -0.42 -23.23
N LEU A 353 19.65 -1.73 -23.32
CA LEU A 353 19.48 -2.63 -22.19
C LEU A 353 20.67 -2.46 -21.25
N ASP A 354 20.43 -1.84 -20.12
CA ASP A 354 21.37 -1.80 -19.02
C ASP A 354 21.05 -2.92 -18.03
N ASP A 355 22.08 -3.53 -17.46
CA ASP A 355 21.96 -4.66 -16.54
C ASP A 355 22.93 -4.53 -15.36
N TRP A 356 22.88 -3.39 -14.67
CA TRP A 356 23.83 -3.07 -13.60
C TRP A 356 23.19 -2.82 -12.25
N ALA A 357 21.88 -2.58 -12.20
CA ALA A 357 21.16 -2.31 -10.96
C ALA A 357 19.93 -3.20 -10.84
N TRP A 358 19.82 -3.85 -9.68
CA TRP A 358 18.74 -4.76 -9.33
C TRP A 358 18.32 -4.52 -7.89
N TYR A 359 17.02 -4.47 -7.66
CA TYR A 359 16.44 -4.34 -6.35
C TYR A 359 15.25 -5.30 -6.23
N TYR A 360 15.09 -5.92 -5.06
CA TYR A 360 14.03 -6.88 -4.80
C TYR A 360 13.43 -6.66 -3.41
N THR A 361 12.13 -6.90 -3.31
CA THR A 361 11.36 -6.81 -2.06
C THR A 361 10.35 -7.95 -2.02
N ALA A 362 9.96 -8.35 -0.82
CA ALA A 362 8.95 -9.39 -0.64
C ALA A 362 8.13 -9.09 0.61
N ASP A 363 6.86 -9.49 0.56
CA ASP A 363 6.09 -9.75 1.76
C ASP A 363 6.48 -11.15 2.27
N ARG A 364 6.93 -11.23 3.52
CA ARG A 364 7.47 -12.46 4.09
C ARG A 364 6.38 -13.39 4.64
N ASP A 365 5.11 -12.99 4.52
CA ASP A 365 4.00 -13.86 4.86
C ASP A 365 4.06 -15.15 4.05
N TYR A 366 3.93 -16.26 4.74
CA TYR A 366 3.98 -17.58 4.15
C TYR A 366 2.64 -17.92 3.51
N VAL A 367 2.66 -18.34 2.25
CA VAL A 367 1.50 -18.89 1.57
C VAL A 367 1.66 -20.39 1.48
N LYS A 368 0.63 -21.13 1.90
CA LYS A 368 0.62 -22.57 1.71
C LYS A 368 0.30 -22.88 0.25
N ALA A 369 1.34 -22.97 -0.55
CA ALA A 369 1.26 -23.12 -1.99
C ALA A 369 2.10 -24.31 -2.46
N VAL A 370 1.49 -25.24 -3.19
CA VAL A 370 2.18 -26.40 -3.79
C VAL A 370 2.58 -26.09 -5.23
N ALA A 371 1.67 -25.51 -6.03
CA ALA A 371 1.90 -25.27 -7.45
C ALA A 371 2.35 -23.83 -7.79
N LEU A 372 2.85 -23.03 -6.83
CA LEU A 372 3.20 -21.62 -7.06
C LEU A 372 4.25 -21.44 -8.17
N GLU A 373 5.33 -22.22 -8.16
CA GLU A 373 6.40 -22.09 -9.16
C GLU A 373 5.94 -22.44 -10.58
N GLU A 374 5.18 -23.53 -10.71
CA GLU A 374 4.63 -23.97 -12.00
C GLU A 374 3.63 -22.95 -12.56
N THR A 375 2.73 -22.47 -11.70
CA THR A 375 1.75 -21.43 -12.02
C THR A 375 2.44 -20.14 -12.44
N MET A 376 3.47 -19.73 -11.70
CA MET A 376 4.27 -18.54 -11.99
C MET A 376 4.97 -18.67 -13.35
N ASP A 377 5.55 -19.83 -13.67
CA ASP A 377 6.24 -20.06 -14.95
C ASP A 377 5.28 -19.98 -16.14
N GLY A 378 4.12 -20.64 -16.05
CA GLY A 378 3.11 -20.60 -17.10
C GLY A 378 2.55 -19.20 -17.35
N LEU A 379 2.16 -18.51 -16.27
CA LEU A 379 1.60 -17.15 -16.36
C LEU A 379 2.66 -16.14 -16.84
N THR A 380 3.89 -16.21 -16.30
CA THR A 380 4.99 -15.32 -16.71
C THR A 380 5.36 -15.52 -18.17
N SER A 381 5.43 -16.76 -18.67
CA SER A 381 5.75 -17.03 -20.07
C SER A 381 4.80 -16.29 -21.02
N THR A 382 3.50 -16.36 -20.72
CA THR A 382 2.45 -15.67 -21.50
C THR A 382 2.53 -14.16 -21.37
N LEU A 383 2.63 -13.64 -20.14
CA LEU A 383 2.64 -12.19 -19.89
C LEU A 383 3.91 -11.51 -20.43
N LYS A 384 5.06 -12.20 -20.40
CA LYS A 384 6.33 -11.67 -20.87
C LYS A 384 6.30 -11.38 -22.37
N GLU A 385 5.75 -12.30 -23.17
CA GLU A 385 5.56 -12.08 -24.62
C GLU A 385 4.62 -10.92 -24.91
N ARG A 386 3.51 -10.82 -24.16
CA ARG A 386 2.54 -9.70 -24.29
C ARG A 386 3.18 -8.37 -23.95
N ALA A 387 3.91 -8.28 -22.84
CA ALA A 387 4.60 -7.05 -22.42
C ALA A 387 5.64 -6.62 -23.45
N ALA A 388 6.48 -7.56 -23.92
CA ALA A 388 7.52 -7.27 -24.89
C ALA A 388 6.98 -6.89 -26.28
N GLY A 389 5.83 -7.45 -26.66
CA GLY A 389 5.10 -7.14 -27.89
C GLY A 389 4.37 -5.79 -27.88
N GLY A 390 4.42 -5.03 -26.78
CA GLY A 390 3.88 -3.67 -26.71
C GLY A 390 4.57 -2.67 -27.65
N ASP A 391 3.93 -1.53 -27.86
CA ASP A 391 4.37 -0.48 -28.79
C ASP A 391 5.49 0.42 -28.21
N THR A 392 5.78 1.54 -28.89
CA THR A 392 6.79 2.52 -28.49
C THR A 392 6.39 3.36 -27.27
N LEU A 393 5.14 3.26 -26.81
CA LEU A 393 4.63 4.00 -25.65
C LEU A 393 4.49 3.09 -24.44
N ARG A 394 4.16 1.81 -24.62
CA ARG A 394 3.80 0.90 -23.53
C ARG A 394 4.28 -0.53 -23.80
N LYS A 395 5.14 -1.03 -22.92
CA LYS A 395 5.53 -2.45 -22.83
C LYS A 395 5.16 -3.01 -21.46
N HIS A 396 3.88 -3.34 -21.28
CA HIS A 396 3.32 -3.76 -19.99
C HIS A 396 2.28 -4.86 -20.19
N ALA A 397 2.25 -5.83 -19.28
CA ALA A 397 1.21 -6.83 -19.23
C ALA A 397 0.95 -7.26 -17.78
N PHE A 398 -0.28 -7.68 -17.52
CA PHE A 398 -0.69 -8.20 -16.24
C PHE A 398 -1.77 -9.27 -16.42
N GLY A 399 -1.97 -10.11 -15.41
CA GLY A 399 -3.01 -11.14 -15.41
C GLY A 399 -2.98 -11.99 -14.15
N SER A 400 -4.08 -12.67 -13.86
CA SER A 400 -4.19 -13.58 -12.73
C SER A 400 -4.46 -15.02 -13.15
N LEU A 401 -4.16 -15.95 -12.25
CA LEU A 401 -4.48 -17.36 -12.40
C LEU A 401 -4.76 -17.98 -11.03
N THR A 402 -5.85 -18.74 -10.92
CA THR A 402 -6.14 -19.55 -9.74
C THR A 402 -5.34 -20.84 -9.77
N TYR A 403 -4.82 -21.27 -8.62
CA TYR A 403 -4.04 -22.49 -8.49
C TYR A 403 -4.32 -23.19 -7.16
N ASP A 404 -3.81 -24.43 -7.02
CA ASP A 404 -4.13 -25.33 -5.90
C ASP A 404 -5.66 -25.49 -5.72
N GLY A 405 -6.34 -25.78 -6.84
CA GLY A 405 -7.80 -25.82 -6.92
C GLY A 405 -8.37 -24.40 -7.12
N ILE A 406 -8.85 -23.80 -6.03
CA ILE A 406 -9.40 -22.43 -5.99
C ILE A 406 -8.98 -21.68 -4.71
N GLU A 407 -8.07 -22.25 -3.92
CA GLU A 407 -7.67 -21.69 -2.62
C GLU A 407 -6.79 -20.45 -2.77
N ASN A 408 -6.02 -20.37 -3.86
CA ASN A 408 -5.10 -19.29 -4.13
C ASN A 408 -5.37 -18.66 -5.50
N GLU A 409 -5.34 -17.32 -5.55
CA GLU A 409 -5.29 -16.56 -6.80
C GLU A 409 -3.98 -15.80 -6.87
N LEU A 410 -3.23 -16.02 -7.95
CA LEU A 410 -1.95 -15.38 -8.19
C LEU A 410 -2.13 -14.23 -9.17
N PHE A 411 -1.72 -13.02 -8.78
CA PHE A 411 -1.70 -11.84 -9.63
C PHE A 411 -0.26 -11.55 -10.05
N VAL A 412 0.00 -11.34 -11.35
CA VAL A 412 1.33 -11.03 -11.90
C VAL A 412 1.27 -9.78 -12.78
N SER A 413 2.27 -8.90 -12.69
CA SER A 413 2.49 -7.81 -13.64
C SER A 413 3.95 -7.69 -14.03
N LEU A 414 4.17 -7.49 -15.33
CA LEU A 414 5.46 -7.35 -15.98
C LEU A 414 5.49 -6.06 -16.78
N GLN A 415 6.58 -5.29 -16.67
CA GLN A 415 6.78 -4.05 -17.42
C GLN A 415 8.21 -3.96 -17.94
N CYS A 416 8.38 -3.38 -19.12
CA CYS A 416 9.64 -2.91 -19.65
C CYS A 416 9.58 -1.40 -19.91
N SER A 417 10.74 -0.75 -19.93
CA SER A 417 10.84 0.58 -20.53
C SER A 417 10.52 0.46 -22.04
N PRO A 418 9.60 1.27 -22.59
CA PRO A 418 9.12 1.08 -23.96
C PRO A 418 10.15 1.43 -25.04
N ASP A 419 11.27 2.06 -24.68
CA ASP A 419 12.36 2.47 -25.57
C ASP A 419 13.28 1.32 -26.01
N ILE A 420 13.28 0.18 -25.30
CA ILE A 420 14.11 -0.99 -25.66
C ILE A 420 13.40 -1.90 -26.67
N SER A 421 14.20 -2.72 -27.37
CA SER A 421 13.67 -3.69 -28.34
C SER A 421 12.80 -4.78 -27.68
N LYS A 422 11.99 -5.48 -28.48
CA LYS A 422 11.24 -6.66 -28.01
C LYS A 422 12.19 -7.68 -27.37
N ASP A 423 13.28 -8.00 -28.05
CA ASP A 423 14.24 -9.01 -27.59
C ASP A 423 14.92 -8.61 -26.28
N ASP A 424 15.27 -7.34 -26.12
CA ASP A 424 15.88 -6.85 -24.88
C ASP A 424 14.89 -6.81 -23.72
N CYS A 425 13.62 -6.49 -23.99
CA CYS A 425 12.57 -6.64 -22.99
C CYS A 425 12.40 -8.11 -22.56
N LEU A 426 12.40 -9.06 -23.51
CA LEU A 426 12.34 -10.49 -23.20
C LEU A 426 13.53 -10.95 -22.35
N LYS A 427 14.75 -10.47 -22.66
CA LYS A 427 15.96 -10.75 -21.86
C LYS A 427 15.82 -10.22 -20.44
N CYS A 428 15.43 -8.95 -20.29
CA CYS A 428 15.28 -8.31 -18.98
C CYS A 428 14.23 -9.02 -18.10
N LEU A 429 13.06 -9.32 -18.66
CA LEU A 429 11.99 -10.02 -17.93
C LEU A 429 12.33 -11.48 -17.62
N SER A 430 13.10 -12.15 -18.49
CA SER A 430 13.59 -13.51 -18.21
C SER A 430 14.56 -13.53 -17.04
N LYS A 431 15.48 -12.57 -16.98
CA LYS A 431 16.36 -12.40 -15.81
C LYS A 431 15.57 -12.04 -14.56
N SER A 432 14.58 -11.16 -14.67
CA SER A 432 13.68 -10.82 -13.55
C SER A 432 12.94 -12.04 -12.99
N ARG A 433 12.54 -13.00 -13.84
CA ARG A 433 11.92 -14.25 -13.38
C ARG A 433 12.88 -15.11 -12.55
N ILE A 434 14.17 -15.16 -12.93
CA ILE A 434 15.21 -15.87 -12.19
C ILE A 434 15.40 -15.20 -10.82
N GLU A 435 15.52 -13.88 -10.78
CA GLU A 435 15.63 -13.14 -9.52
C GLU A 435 14.39 -13.31 -8.64
N MET A 436 13.18 -13.35 -9.25
CA MET A 436 11.93 -13.57 -8.53
C MET A 436 11.90 -14.95 -7.84
N ARG A 437 12.41 -15.97 -8.54
CA ARG A 437 12.56 -17.32 -7.98
C ARG A 437 13.48 -17.33 -6.78
N ASN A 438 14.64 -16.69 -6.91
CA ASN A 438 15.67 -16.66 -5.88
C ASN A 438 15.25 -15.85 -4.64
N CYS A 439 14.56 -14.72 -4.87
CA CYS A 439 14.14 -13.85 -3.79
C CYS A 439 12.96 -14.45 -3.03
N CYS A 440 11.92 -14.89 -3.75
CA CYS A 440 10.56 -14.82 -3.23
C CYS A 440 9.71 -16.07 -3.52
N SER A 441 9.58 -16.48 -4.79
CA SER A 441 8.57 -17.47 -5.16
C SER A 441 8.95 -18.91 -4.76
N SER A 442 10.25 -19.23 -4.63
CA SER A 442 10.72 -20.53 -4.12
C SER A 442 10.56 -20.70 -2.60
N LYS A 443 10.32 -19.59 -1.89
CA LYS A 443 10.12 -19.54 -0.43
C LYS A 443 8.64 -19.38 -0.06
N PRO A 444 7.74 -19.89 -0.91
CA PRO A 444 6.34 -19.48 -1.10
C PRO A 444 5.89 -18.23 -0.32
N LEU A 445 6.46 -17.08 -0.70
CA LEU A 445 6.13 -15.79 -0.09
C LEU A 445 4.86 -15.18 -0.68
N PHE A 446 4.13 -14.39 0.11
CA PHE A 446 2.85 -13.79 -0.24
C PHE A 446 2.93 -12.84 -1.44
N SER A 447 3.99 -12.04 -1.52
CA SER A 447 4.25 -11.18 -2.68
C SER A 447 5.73 -10.99 -2.90
N GLY A 448 6.11 -10.66 -4.14
CA GLY A 448 7.49 -10.37 -4.51
C GLY A 448 7.54 -9.32 -5.60
N ARG A 449 8.54 -8.44 -5.54
CA ARG A 449 8.86 -7.47 -6.59
C ARG A 449 10.33 -7.57 -6.93
N VAL A 450 10.63 -7.49 -8.22
CA VAL A 450 11.98 -7.39 -8.78
C VAL A 450 11.98 -6.19 -9.71
N MET A 451 12.96 -5.33 -9.52
CA MET A 451 13.13 -4.08 -10.24
C MET A 451 14.53 -3.99 -10.81
N SER A 452 14.60 -3.59 -12.07
CA SER A 452 15.85 -3.37 -12.79
C SER A 452 15.83 -2.00 -13.48
N THR A 453 16.93 -1.68 -14.14
CA THR A 453 17.16 -0.49 -14.96
C THR A 453 16.18 -0.33 -16.12
N ASN A 454 15.61 -1.43 -16.62
CA ASN A 454 14.76 -1.43 -17.80
C ASN A 454 13.48 -2.29 -17.65
N CYS A 455 13.28 -3.02 -16.54
CA CYS A 455 12.08 -3.84 -16.37
C CYS A 455 11.68 -4.06 -14.91
N PHE A 456 10.42 -4.47 -14.76
CA PHE A 456 9.76 -4.77 -13.49
C PHE A 456 9.02 -6.10 -13.56
N PHE A 457 9.07 -6.83 -12.46
CA PHE A 457 8.27 -8.03 -12.22
C PHE A 457 7.67 -7.93 -10.83
N MET A 458 6.34 -7.97 -10.73
CA MET A 458 5.63 -8.08 -9.46
C MET A 458 4.67 -9.28 -9.46
N TYR A 459 4.58 -9.97 -8.32
CA TYR A 459 3.47 -10.87 -8.03
C TYR A 459 2.88 -10.65 -6.63
N SER A 460 1.62 -11.05 -6.44
CA SER A 460 0.94 -11.03 -5.15
C SER A 460 -0.22 -12.03 -5.15
N HIS A 461 -0.65 -12.44 -3.96
CA HIS A 461 -1.90 -13.16 -3.73
C HIS A 461 -3.08 -12.23 -3.43
N THR A 462 -2.92 -10.92 -3.68
CA THR A 462 -3.99 -9.93 -3.64
C THR A 462 -3.94 -9.09 -4.91
N SER A 463 -5.12 -8.74 -5.43
CA SER A 463 -5.22 -7.94 -6.64
C SER A 463 -4.56 -6.59 -6.49
N PHE A 464 -3.80 -6.20 -7.51
CA PHE A 464 -3.17 -4.89 -7.66
C PHE A 464 -3.41 -4.29 -9.05
N PHE A 465 -4.34 -4.84 -9.84
CA PHE A 465 -4.56 -4.41 -11.23
C PHE A 465 -5.25 -3.05 -11.36
N GLU A 466 -5.90 -2.57 -10.32
CA GLU A 466 -6.40 -1.21 -10.07
C GLU A 466 -7.19 -1.28 -8.74
N PRO A 467 -7.40 -0.17 -7.99
CA PRO A 467 -8.55 -0.13 -7.09
C PRO A 467 -9.81 -0.32 -7.96
N PRO A 468 -10.73 -1.25 -7.61
CA PRO A 468 -11.81 -1.64 -8.50
C PRO A 468 -12.66 -0.43 -8.89
N THR A 469 -12.59 -0.03 -10.16
CA THR A 469 -13.37 1.08 -10.71
C THR A 469 -14.71 0.63 -11.28
N GLU A 470 -14.87 -0.62 -11.73
CA GLU A 470 -16.18 -1.15 -12.13
C GLU A 470 -16.11 -2.66 -12.42
N PHE A 471 -17.21 -3.36 -12.18
CA PHE A 471 -17.46 -4.72 -12.65
C PHE A 471 -17.64 -4.66 -14.17
N ASP A 472 -16.68 -5.17 -14.95
CA ASP A 472 -16.95 -5.45 -16.36
C ASP A 472 -17.57 -6.85 -16.50
N THR A 473 -18.89 -6.89 -16.54
CA THR A 473 -19.68 -8.08 -16.91
C THR A 473 -19.71 -8.35 -18.43
N LYS A 474 -18.80 -7.77 -19.23
CA LYS A 474 -18.72 -8.00 -20.69
C LYS A 474 -17.45 -8.71 -21.16
N ALA A 475 -16.75 -9.45 -20.30
CA ALA A 475 -15.78 -10.46 -20.72
C ALA A 475 -16.46 -11.80 -21.15
N THR A 476 -17.63 -11.74 -21.79
CA THR A 476 -18.15 -12.81 -22.66
C THR A 476 -18.21 -12.27 -24.07
N GLY A 477 -17.11 -12.45 -24.79
CA GLY A 477 -16.93 -12.04 -26.18
C GLY A 477 -15.58 -12.55 -26.67
N ALA A 478 -15.44 -13.87 -26.74
CA ALA A 478 -14.31 -14.49 -27.42
C ALA A 478 -14.34 -14.12 -28.92
N PRO A 479 -13.21 -13.82 -29.57
CA PRO A 479 -13.06 -14.05 -30.98
C PRO A 479 -12.86 -15.54 -31.21
N ASP A 480 -13.65 -16.09 -32.13
CA ASP A 480 -13.58 -17.46 -32.60
C ASP A 480 -12.18 -17.83 -33.13
N ASP A 481 -11.94 -19.14 -33.09
CA ASP A 481 -11.02 -19.92 -33.92
C ASP A 481 -9.70 -20.40 -33.28
N VAL A 482 -9.78 -21.47 -32.48
CA VAL A 482 -8.79 -22.56 -32.45
C VAL A 482 -9.51 -23.90 -32.24
N GLN A 483 -9.24 -24.85 -33.14
CA GLN A 483 -9.88 -26.15 -33.32
C GLN A 483 -9.93 -27.06 -32.08
N GLN A 484 -11.05 -27.76 -31.92
CA GLN A 484 -11.32 -28.80 -30.91
C GLN A 484 -10.59 -30.12 -31.24
N GLY A 485 -9.85 -30.65 -30.24
CA GLY A 485 -9.43 -32.06 -30.16
C GLY A 485 -10.25 -32.82 -29.08
N PRO A 486 -10.48 -34.14 -29.23
CA PRO A 486 -11.57 -34.83 -28.54
C PRO A 486 -11.11 -35.49 -27.23
N ALA A 487 -11.55 -34.96 -26.09
CA ALA A 487 -11.43 -35.66 -24.80
C ALA A 487 -12.51 -35.22 -23.80
N ARG A 488 -13.79 -35.34 -24.18
CA ARG A 488 -14.88 -35.27 -23.19
C ARG A 488 -16.10 -36.08 -23.60
N ALA A 489 -15.89 -37.38 -23.79
CA ALA A 489 -16.94 -38.38 -23.83
C ALA A 489 -16.52 -39.57 -22.97
N LYS A 490 -16.62 -39.40 -21.64
CA LYS A 490 -16.76 -40.46 -20.61
C LYS A 490 -16.47 -39.85 -19.23
N LEU A 491 -17.51 -39.35 -18.58
CA LEU A 491 -17.65 -39.36 -17.11
C LEU A 491 -19.09 -38.94 -16.72
N GLY A 492 -20.06 -39.38 -17.51
CA GLY A 492 -21.48 -39.38 -17.17
C GLY A 492 -21.88 -40.78 -16.70
N SER A 493 -21.32 -41.22 -15.56
CA SER A 493 -21.80 -42.39 -14.82
C SER A 493 -20.93 -42.53 -13.56
N LEU A 494 -21.44 -42.08 -12.41
CA LEU A 494 -21.15 -42.53 -11.04
C LEU A 494 -21.26 -41.34 -10.07
N MET A 495 -22.46 -41.06 -9.54
CA MET A 495 -22.66 -40.62 -8.15
C MET A 495 -24.13 -40.87 -7.72
N PRO A 496 -24.39 -41.58 -6.61
CA PRO A 496 -25.72 -41.73 -6.01
C PRO A 496 -26.07 -40.66 -4.97
N SER A 497 -27.34 -40.25 -5.00
CA SER A 497 -28.24 -39.88 -3.88
C SER A 497 -27.64 -39.36 -2.56
N THR A 498 -27.12 -38.13 -2.55
CA THR A 498 -26.97 -37.32 -1.31
C THR A 498 -27.29 -35.83 -1.50
N TRP A 499 -27.60 -35.40 -2.73
CA TRP A 499 -27.91 -34.00 -3.06
C TRP A 499 -29.38 -33.59 -2.83
N ALA A 500 -30.29 -34.55 -2.66
CA ALA A 500 -31.72 -34.27 -2.43
C ALA A 500 -32.07 -33.92 -0.97
N THR A 501 -31.15 -34.08 -0.01
CA THR A 501 -31.42 -33.86 1.42
C THR A 501 -30.90 -32.51 1.94
N LEU A 502 -30.06 -31.81 1.17
CA LEU A 502 -29.49 -30.50 1.57
C LEU A 502 -30.33 -29.29 1.13
N GLN A 503 -31.19 -29.44 0.11
CA GLN A 503 -32.09 -28.37 -0.34
C GLN A 503 -33.35 -28.20 0.53
N ALA A 504 -33.65 -29.13 1.45
CA ALA A 504 -34.80 -29.04 2.34
C ALA A 504 -34.53 -28.35 3.69
N ALA A 505 -33.26 -28.09 4.06
CA ALA A 505 -32.89 -27.54 5.36
C ALA A 505 -32.76 -26.00 5.40
N CYS A 506 -32.65 -25.33 4.25
CA CYS A 506 -32.48 -23.86 4.19
C CYS A 506 -33.79 -23.07 4.03
N ALA A 507 -34.95 -23.73 4.00
CA ALA A 507 -36.24 -23.07 3.77
C ALA A 507 -37.05 -22.71 5.03
N ASN A 508 -36.62 -23.13 6.24
CA ASN A 508 -37.39 -22.88 7.47
C ASN A 508 -36.50 -22.38 8.62
N SER A 509 -36.28 -21.06 8.70
CA SER A 509 -36.14 -20.33 9.99
C SER A 509 -35.92 -18.82 9.76
N GLN A 510 -36.91 -18.17 9.15
CA GLN A 510 -37.22 -16.79 9.55
C GLN A 510 -38.30 -16.88 10.63
N THR A 511 -37.97 -16.52 11.88
CA THR A 511 -38.85 -15.79 12.82
C THR A 511 -38.24 -15.67 14.22
N SER A 512 -38.36 -14.47 14.77
CA SER A 512 -38.33 -14.11 16.20
C SER A 512 -36.97 -13.87 16.89
N SER A 513 -37.08 -13.04 17.91
CA SER A 513 -36.13 -12.06 18.42
C SER A 513 -35.54 -12.40 19.78
N SER A 514 -34.35 -11.86 20.05
CA SER A 514 -33.78 -11.53 21.37
C SER A 514 -33.34 -12.67 22.31
N HIS A 515 -32.15 -12.47 22.90
CA HIS A 515 -31.53 -13.22 24.01
C HIS A 515 -31.00 -14.64 23.73
N ALA A 516 -29.72 -14.74 23.31
CA ALA A 516 -28.83 -15.84 23.68
C ALA A 516 -27.36 -15.43 23.46
N ALA A 517 -26.82 -14.63 24.37
CA ALA A 517 -25.39 -14.69 24.69
C ALA A 517 -25.17 -15.91 25.59
N GLN A 518 -24.02 -16.59 25.44
CA GLN A 518 -23.53 -17.74 26.21
C GLN A 518 -24.04 -19.14 25.80
N ALA A 519 -23.53 -19.71 24.70
CA ALA A 519 -23.38 -21.17 24.54
C ALA A 519 -22.56 -21.56 23.28
N THR A 520 -21.26 -21.26 23.23
CA THR A 520 -20.34 -21.90 22.24
C THR A 520 -18.93 -22.01 22.81
N GLN A 521 -18.75 -22.87 23.82
CA GLN A 521 -17.41 -23.27 24.29
C GLN A 521 -17.30 -24.72 24.79
N ALA A 522 -18.27 -25.60 24.49
CA ALA A 522 -18.32 -26.94 25.10
C ALA A 522 -18.51 -28.13 24.15
N THR A 523 -18.37 -27.97 22.83
CA THR A 523 -18.60 -29.08 21.86
C THR A 523 -17.37 -29.56 21.07
N ASP A 524 -16.17 -29.06 21.34
CA ASP A 524 -15.00 -29.36 20.49
C ASP A 524 -14.06 -30.47 21.03
N ARG A 525 -14.20 -30.89 22.30
CA ARG A 525 -13.23 -31.83 22.91
C ARG A 525 -13.49 -33.30 22.59
N ALA A 526 -14.74 -33.70 22.34
CA ALA A 526 -15.10 -35.09 22.03
C ALA A 526 -14.78 -35.46 20.58
N THR A 527 -14.97 -34.51 19.64
CA THR A 527 -14.71 -34.66 18.21
C THR A 527 -13.21 -34.77 17.94
N TYR A 528 -12.39 -33.98 18.66
CA TYR A 528 -10.93 -34.01 18.54
C TYR A 528 -10.32 -35.35 19.00
N LEU A 529 -10.91 -35.99 20.03
CA LEU A 529 -10.45 -37.29 20.55
C LEU A 529 -10.81 -38.47 19.65
N GLN A 530 -11.88 -38.38 18.85
CA GLN A 530 -12.19 -39.40 17.84
C GLN A 530 -11.29 -39.29 16.59
N LEU A 531 -10.99 -38.06 16.13
CA LEU A 531 -10.10 -37.83 14.99
C LEU A 531 -8.65 -38.25 15.29
N TYR A 532 -8.19 -38.10 16.53
CA TYR A 532 -6.86 -38.55 16.94
C TYR A 532 -6.73 -40.09 16.93
N LYS A 533 -7.78 -40.83 17.32
CA LYS A 533 -7.81 -42.31 17.29
C LYS A 533 -7.82 -42.87 15.86
N LEU A 534 -8.48 -42.20 14.91
CA LEU A 534 -8.43 -42.59 13.49
C LEU A 534 -7.03 -42.39 12.89
N LYS A 535 -6.33 -41.31 13.27
CA LYS A 535 -4.99 -40.98 12.77
C LYS A 535 -3.92 -41.99 13.22
N THR A 536 -4.11 -42.63 14.38
CA THR A 536 -3.22 -43.71 14.87
C THR A 536 -3.47 -45.06 14.21
N MET A 537 -4.67 -45.34 13.69
CA MET A 537 -4.95 -46.61 13.00
C MET A 537 -4.41 -46.66 11.57
N ILE A 538 -4.33 -45.51 10.89
CA ILE A 538 -3.88 -45.43 9.48
C ILE A 538 -2.35 -45.57 9.34
N LYS A 539 -1.58 -45.43 10.43
CA LYS A 539 -0.11 -45.50 10.42
C LYS A 539 0.46 -46.94 10.46
N ASN A 540 -0.37 -47.98 10.58
CA ASN A 540 0.07 -49.37 10.79
C ASN A 540 -0.45 -50.37 9.72
N ILE A 541 -0.67 -49.95 8.48
CA ILE A 541 -0.95 -50.90 7.39
C ILE A 541 0.39 -51.31 6.75
N PRO A 542 0.84 -52.57 6.85
CA PRO A 542 2.06 -53.03 6.21
C PRO A 542 1.84 -53.13 4.69
N ALA A 543 2.82 -52.68 3.92
CA ALA A 543 2.86 -52.90 2.48
C ALA A 543 2.97 -54.41 2.19
N ALA A 544 2.01 -54.95 1.43
CA ALA A 544 2.07 -56.31 0.93
C ALA A 544 2.00 -56.30 -0.61
N LYS A 545 3.13 -56.73 -1.18
CA LYS A 545 3.47 -57.27 -2.51
C LYS A 545 2.56 -57.01 -3.69
#